data_AF-A0A1I4PFQ9-F1
#
_entry.id   AF-A0A1I4PFQ9-F1
#
_cell.length_a   1.000
_cell.length_b   1.000
_cell.length_c   1.000
_cell.angle_alpha   90.00
_cell.angle_beta   90.00
_cell.angle_gamma   90.00
#
_symmetry.space_group_name_H-M   'P 1'
#
loop_
_entity.id
_entity.type
_entity.pdbx_description
1 polymer ?
#
loop_
_entity_poly.entity_id
_entity_poly.type
_entity_poly.pdbx_seq_one_letter_code
_entity_poly.pdbx_strand_id
1 'polypeptide(L)'
;MLMIDEPELNLHPVNQRRMARFLAKLVNTGVKVFVTTHSDYIIKEFNTLIMLNRRLPHYIRIQKDFGYQEAQILAPEQVALYMTKNIGTKRKPKYTLERAKIAPHLGLEAITFDDSIDEMNQIQDEIRYGGE
;
A
#
# COMPACT_ATOMS: atom_id res chain seq x y z
N MET A 1 -11.99 -15.99 -9.01
CA MET A 1 -11.76 -14.77 -8.20
C MET A 1 -11.33 -15.23 -6.83
N LEU A 2 -10.22 -14.71 -6.32
CA LEU A 2 -9.63 -15.03 -5.02
C LEU A 2 -9.94 -13.87 -4.06
N MET A 3 -10.58 -14.17 -2.93
CA MET A 3 -10.89 -13.20 -1.88
C MET A 3 -10.07 -13.55 -0.65
N ILE A 4 -9.38 -12.57 -0.08
CA ILE A 4 -8.53 -12.75 1.10
C ILE A 4 -8.84 -11.63 2.07
N ASP A 5 -9.11 -12.01 3.32
CA ASP A 5 -9.30 -11.08 4.40
C ASP A 5 -8.02 -10.99 5.24
N GLU A 6 -7.58 -9.76 5.51
CA GLU A 6 -6.39 -9.42 6.31
C GLU A 6 -5.19 -10.37 6.07
N PRO A 7 -4.63 -10.42 4.83
CA PRO A 7 -3.50 -11.30 4.50
C PRO A 7 -2.24 -11.04 5.33
N GLU A 8 -2.18 -9.93 6.07
CA GLU A 8 -1.13 -9.54 7.00
C GLU A 8 -1.23 -10.17 8.39
N LEU A 9 -2.35 -10.82 8.73
CA LEU A 9 -2.58 -11.31 10.09
C LEU A 9 -1.46 -12.28 10.50
N ASN A 10 -0.84 -12.01 11.65
CA ASN A 10 0.34 -12.73 12.18
C ASN A 10 1.61 -12.67 11.32
N LEU A 11 1.68 -11.81 10.30
CA LEU A 11 2.88 -11.65 9.49
C LEU A 11 3.73 -10.47 9.97
N HIS A 12 5.02 -10.71 10.11
CA HIS A 12 6.02 -9.64 10.25
C HIS A 12 5.99 -8.73 9.00
N PRO A 13 6.28 -7.41 9.12
CA PRO A 13 6.28 -6.47 7.99
C PRO A 13 7.02 -6.95 6.72
N VAL A 14 8.17 -7.60 6.89
CA VAL A 14 8.93 -8.20 5.79
C VAL A 14 8.10 -9.24 5.02
N ASN A 15 7.34 -10.07 5.73
CA ASN A 15 6.48 -11.09 5.12
C ASN A 15 5.19 -10.50 4.54
N GLN A 16 4.67 -9.40 5.09
CA GLN A 16 3.57 -8.65 4.49
C GLN A 16 3.95 -8.10 3.11
N ARG A 17 5.17 -7.55 2.97
CA ARG A 17 5.71 -7.13 1.66
C ARG A 17 5.86 -8.31 0.69
N ARG A 18 6.35 -9.46 1.16
CA ARG A 18 6.43 -10.68 0.34
C ARG A 18 5.05 -11.17 -0.10
N MET A 19 4.05 -11.08 0.78
CA MET A 19 2.65 -11.40 0.47
C MET A 19 2.12 -10.49 -0.64
N ALA A 20 2.32 -9.17 -0.54
CA ALA A 20 1.94 -8.23 -1.59
C ALA A 20 2.59 -8.57 -2.95
N ARG A 21 3.90 -8.88 -2.98
CA ARG A 21 4.60 -9.33 -4.19
C ARG A 21 4.02 -10.63 -4.77
N PHE A 22 3.61 -11.56 -3.91
CA PHE A 22 2.98 -12.82 -4.34
C PHE A 22 1.59 -12.57 -4.95
N LEU A 23 0.76 -11.76 -4.30
CA LEU A 23 -0.56 -11.38 -4.81
C LEU A 23 -0.44 -10.66 -6.16
N ALA A 24 0.54 -9.77 -6.32
CA ALA A 24 0.80 -9.10 -7.57
C ALA A 24 1.13 -10.08 -8.72
N LYS A 25 1.94 -11.12 -8.43
CA LYS A 25 2.19 -12.19 -9.40
C LYS A 25 0.91 -12.93 -9.80
N LEU A 26 0.03 -13.22 -8.84
CA LEU A 26 -1.26 -13.87 -9.13
C LEU A 26 -2.14 -13.00 -10.03
N VAL A 27 -2.18 -11.70 -9.80
CA VAL A 27 -2.92 -10.76 -10.66
C VAL A 27 -2.37 -10.80 -12.09
N ASN A 28 -1.04 -10.81 -12.24
CA ASN A 28 -0.38 -10.87 -13.54
C ASN A 28 -0.55 -12.21 -14.28
N THR A 29 -0.92 -13.29 -13.59
CA THR A 29 -1.30 -14.56 -14.25
C THR A 29 -2.77 -14.62 -14.64
N GLY A 30 -3.53 -13.52 -14.44
CA GLY A 30 -4.95 -13.41 -14.81
C GLY A 30 -5.91 -13.72 -13.67
N VAL A 31 -5.41 -13.96 -12.44
CA VAL A 31 -6.27 -14.21 -11.29
C VAL A 31 -6.83 -12.88 -10.76
N LYS A 32 -8.15 -12.73 -10.73
CA LYS A 32 -8.80 -11.60 -10.05
C LYS A 32 -8.68 -11.77 -8.54
N VAL A 33 -8.03 -10.83 -7.87
CA VAL A 33 -7.79 -10.83 -6.42
C VAL A 33 -8.56 -9.67 -5.76
N PHE A 34 -9.23 -9.94 -4.66
CA PHE A 34 -9.87 -8.96 -3.79
C PHE A 34 -9.34 -9.13 -2.38
N VAL A 35 -8.83 -8.05 -1.79
CA VAL A 35 -8.14 -8.05 -0.50
C VAL A 35 -8.68 -6.94 0.38
N THR A 36 -9.00 -7.27 1.62
CA THR A 36 -9.17 -6.31 2.72
C THR A 36 -7.89 -6.30 3.55
N THR A 37 -7.39 -5.11 3.87
CA THR A 37 -6.10 -4.93 4.54
C THR A 37 -6.14 -3.66 5.38
N HIS A 38 -5.55 -3.73 6.57
CA HIS A 38 -5.18 -2.61 7.44
C HIS A 38 -3.67 -2.33 7.38
N SER A 39 -2.89 -3.18 6.71
CA SER A 39 -1.44 -3.03 6.58
C SER A 39 -1.01 -1.90 5.63
N ASP A 40 -0.34 -0.88 6.18
CA ASP A 40 0.41 0.10 5.39
C ASP A 40 1.53 -0.56 4.56
N TYR A 41 2.15 -1.63 5.05
CA TYR A 41 3.24 -2.30 4.34
C TYR A 41 2.77 -2.93 3.04
N ILE A 42 1.57 -3.53 3.03
CA ILE A 42 0.97 -4.10 1.82
C ILE A 42 0.64 -2.98 0.83
N ILE A 43 0.01 -1.89 1.29
CA ILE A 43 -0.34 -0.75 0.43
C ILE A 43 0.90 -0.08 -0.16
N LYS A 44 1.92 0.21 0.68
CA LYS A 44 3.21 0.80 0.24
C LYS A 44 3.96 -0.12 -0.74
N GLU A 45 3.90 -1.44 -0.54
CA GLU A 45 4.52 -2.38 -1.48
C GLU A 45 3.76 -2.44 -2.82
N PHE A 46 2.42 -2.49 -2.83
CA PHE A 46 1.66 -2.38 -4.07
C PHE A 46 1.93 -1.07 -4.80
N ASN A 47 2.03 0.04 -4.07
CA ASN A 47 2.38 1.33 -4.65
C ASN A 47 3.75 1.28 -5.35
N THR A 48 4.74 0.67 -4.69
CA THR A 48 6.08 0.47 -5.27
C THR A 48 6.01 -0.33 -6.57
N LEU A 49 5.25 -1.43 -6.59
CA LEU A 49 5.09 -2.27 -7.78
C LEU A 49 4.40 -1.54 -8.93
N ILE A 50 3.45 -0.65 -8.64
CA ILE A 50 2.79 0.21 -9.63
C ILE A 50 3.76 1.24 -10.19
N MET A 51 4.53 1.91 -9.33
CA MET A 51 5.51 2.94 -9.75
C MET A 51 6.63 2.36 -10.63
N LEU A 52 7.06 1.12 -10.37
CA LEU A 52 8.06 0.42 -11.19
C LEU A 52 7.58 0.17 -12.63
N ASN A 53 6.27 0.20 -12.90
CA ASN A 53 5.73 0.01 -14.25
C ASN A 53 6.14 1.11 -15.25
N ARG A 54 6.61 2.28 -14.78
CA ARG A 54 7.03 3.37 -15.66
C ARG A 54 8.28 3.05 -16.50
N ARG A 55 9.05 2.02 -16.11
CA ARG A 55 10.26 1.54 -16.84
C ARG A 55 11.27 2.64 -17.22
N LEU A 56 11.37 3.72 -16.45
CA LEU A 56 12.44 4.71 -16.63
C LEU A 56 13.80 4.10 -16.22
N PRO A 57 14.93 4.60 -16.76
CA PRO A 57 16.25 4.04 -16.49
C PRO A 57 16.58 3.89 -14.99
N HIS A 58 16.15 4.84 -14.15
CA HIS A 58 16.37 4.75 -12.70
C HIS A 58 15.48 3.69 -12.04
N TYR A 59 14.24 3.48 -12.50
CA TYR A 59 13.36 2.43 -11.97
C TYR A 59 13.85 1.03 -12.33
N ILE A 60 14.39 0.84 -13.53
CA ILE A 60 15.00 -0.44 -13.94
C ILE A 60 16.21 -0.76 -13.03
N ARG A 61 17.01 0.25 -12.67
CA ARG A 61 18.11 0.08 -11.72
C ARG A 61 17.59 -0.32 -10.33
N ILE A 62 16.63 0.42 -9.78
CA ILE A 62 15.99 0.10 -8.49
C ILE A 62 15.40 -1.32 -8.49
N GLN A 63 14.75 -1.71 -9.58
CA GLN A 63 14.19 -3.05 -9.73
C GLN A 63 15.27 -4.14 -9.56
N LYS A 64 16.45 -3.95 -10.18
CA LYS A 64 17.59 -4.87 -10.06
C LYS A 64 18.20 -4.84 -8.66
N ASP A 65 18.48 -3.66 -8.12
CA ASP A 65 19.15 -3.48 -6.84
C ASP A 65 18.36 -4.08 -5.67
N PHE A 66 17.03 -3.98 -5.71
CA PHE A 66 16.13 -4.46 -4.65
C PHE A 66 15.44 -5.81 -4.97
N GLY A 67 15.85 -6.48 -6.05
CA GLY A 67 15.42 -7.85 -6.38
C GLY A 67 13.94 -7.98 -6.75
N TYR A 68 13.36 -6.95 -7.37
CA TYR A 68 11.99 -7.00 -7.90
C TYR A 68 11.96 -7.74 -9.24
N GLN A 69 10.95 -8.58 -9.43
CA GLN A 69 10.77 -9.35 -10.67
C GLN A 69 9.76 -8.68 -11.57
N GLU A 70 9.94 -8.78 -12.89
CA GLU A 70 8.98 -8.22 -13.85
C GLU A 70 7.56 -8.79 -13.66
N ALA A 71 7.46 -10.06 -13.30
CA ALA A 71 6.18 -10.71 -13.00
C ALA A 71 5.43 -10.13 -11.79
N GLN A 72 6.07 -9.28 -10.97
CA GLN A 72 5.45 -8.60 -9.83
C GLN A 72 4.94 -7.20 -10.17
N ILE A 73 5.33 -6.63 -11.30
CA ILE A 73 5.01 -5.24 -11.65
C ILE A 73 3.52 -5.15 -11.98
N LEU A 74 2.83 -4.19 -11.38
CA LEU A 74 1.40 -3.98 -11.58
C LEU A 74 1.17 -2.76 -12.49
N ALA A 75 0.28 -2.89 -13.46
CA ALA A 75 -0.21 -1.74 -14.20
C ALA A 75 -1.23 -0.96 -13.34
N PRO A 76 -1.23 0.38 -13.35
CA PRO A 76 -2.19 1.19 -12.60
C PRO A 76 -3.65 0.81 -12.85
N GLU A 77 -3.96 0.34 -14.06
CA GLU A 77 -5.30 -0.03 -14.50
C GLU A 77 -5.78 -1.37 -13.91
N GLN A 78 -4.85 -2.22 -13.43
CA GLN A 78 -5.16 -3.50 -12.81
C GLN A 78 -5.56 -3.37 -11.33
N VAL A 79 -5.35 -2.20 -10.74
CA VAL A 79 -5.53 -1.98 -9.30
C VAL A 79 -6.67 -1.00 -9.07
N ALA A 80 -7.51 -1.29 -8.08
CA ALA A 80 -8.50 -0.36 -7.58
C ALA A 80 -8.46 -0.39 -6.05
N LEU A 81 -8.19 0.75 -5.44
CA LEU A 81 -8.14 0.89 -3.99
C LEU A 81 -9.36 1.68 -3.51
N TYR A 82 -9.99 1.18 -2.46
CA TYR A 82 -11.13 1.79 -1.80
C TYR A 82 -10.79 2.01 -0.34
N MET A 83 -11.08 3.19 0.18
CA MET A 83 -10.85 3.56 1.56
C MET A 83 -12.18 3.84 2.25
N THR A 84 -12.25 3.55 3.54
CA THR A 84 -13.42 3.85 4.35
C THR A 84 -13.36 5.29 4.82
N LYS A 85 -14.38 6.08 4.50
CA LYS A 85 -14.53 7.48 4.93
C LYS A 85 -15.75 7.64 5.82
N ASN A 86 -15.58 8.32 6.95
CA ASN A 86 -16.70 8.71 7.80
C ASN A 86 -17.34 10.00 7.26
N ILE A 87 -18.57 9.90 6.79
CA ILE A 87 -19.43 10.99 6.34
C ILE A 87 -20.52 11.35 7.36
N GLY A 88 -20.56 10.64 8.50
CA GLY A 88 -21.48 10.90 9.59
C GLY A 88 -20.96 11.96 10.57
N THR A 89 -21.77 12.26 11.58
CA THR A 89 -21.34 13.13 12.69
C THR A 89 -20.71 12.28 13.80
N LYS A 90 -19.94 12.89 14.71
CA LYS A 90 -19.33 12.18 15.86
C LYS A 90 -20.35 11.37 16.69
N ARG A 91 -21.63 11.78 16.70
CA ARG A 91 -22.71 11.09 17.44
C ARG A 91 -23.43 10.01 16.63
N LYS A 92 -23.34 10.05 15.30
CA LYS A 92 -23.93 9.06 14.38
C LYS A 92 -22.94 8.82 13.23
N PRO A 93 -21.93 7.97 13.45
CA PRO A 93 -20.97 7.67 12.40
C PRO A 93 -21.67 6.98 11.23
N LYS A 94 -21.29 7.37 10.01
CA LYS A 94 -21.77 6.76 8.78
C LYS A 94 -20.58 6.59 7.86
N TYR A 95 -20.26 5.36 7.52
CA TYR A 95 -19.10 5.04 6.70
C TYR A 95 -19.51 4.83 5.24
N THR A 96 -18.68 5.31 4.32
CA THR A 96 -18.79 5.06 2.89
C THR A 96 -17.44 4.62 2.36
N LEU A 97 -17.43 3.93 1.21
CA LEU A 97 -16.20 3.62 0.49
C LEU A 97 -15.92 4.74 -0.52
N GLU A 98 -14.74 5.33 -0.44
CA GLU A 98 -14.23 6.30 -1.41
C GLU A 98 -13.11 5.64 -2.22
N ARG A 99 -13.19 5.73 -3.55
CA ARG A 99 -12.16 5.18 -4.43
C ARG A 99 -10.95 6.11 -4.41
N ALA A 100 -9.78 5.58 -4.08
CA ALA A 100 -8.53 6.32 -4.16
C ALA A 100 -8.16 6.57 -5.62
N LYS A 101 -7.59 7.76 -5.89
CA LYS A 101 -7.04 8.07 -7.21
C LYS A 101 -5.70 7.37 -7.36
N ILE A 102 -5.49 6.75 -8.51
CA ILE A 102 -4.23 6.08 -8.85
C ILE A 102 -3.63 6.86 -10.00
N ALA A 103 -2.63 7.67 -9.71
CA ALA A 103 -1.92 8.44 -10.71
C ALA A 103 -0.67 7.65 -11.14
N PRO A 104 -0.43 7.41 -12.44
CA PRO A 104 0.75 6.66 -12.90
C PRO A 104 2.10 7.26 -12.46
N HIS A 105 2.13 8.56 -12.14
CA HIS A 105 3.35 9.28 -11.76
C HIS A 105 3.56 9.42 -10.25
N LEU A 106 2.48 9.44 -9.47
CA LEU A 106 2.49 9.63 -8.00
C LEU A 106 2.22 8.31 -7.25
N GLY A 107 1.66 7.31 -7.94
CA GLY A 107 1.23 6.05 -7.35
C GLY A 107 -0.22 6.10 -6.85
N LEU A 108 -0.50 5.29 -5.83
CA LEU A 108 -1.73 5.35 -5.04
C LEU A 108 -1.72 6.65 -4.22
N GLU A 109 -2.58 7.63 -4.55
CA GLU A 109 -2.89 8.78 -3.66
C GLU A 109 -3.74 8.34 -2.45
N ALA A 110 -3.48 7.13 -1.95
CA ALA A 110 -4.00 6.74 -0.66
C ALA A 110 -3.00 7.25 0.36
N ILE A 111 -3.44 8.29 1.06
CA ILE A 111 -3.05 8.66 2.40
C ILE A 111 -2.77 7.34 3.14
N THR A 112 -1.49 6.98 3.21
CA THR A 112 -0.99 6.05 4.20
C THR A 112 -1.47 6.55 5.55
N PHE A 113 -1.62 5.69 6.55
CA PHE A 113 -2.02 6.13 7.90
C PHE A 113 -0.91 6.97 8.58
N ASP A 114 -0.24 7.84 7.81
CA ASP A 114 0.90 8.67 8.15
C ASP A 114 0.54 9.62 9.28
N ASP A 115 -0.67 10.18 9.35
CA ASP A 115 -1.01 11.11 10.44
C ASP A 115 -0.77 10.53 11.84
N SER A 116 -1.10 9.25 12.06
CA SER A 116 -0.87 8.58 13.35
C SER A 116 0.57 8.14 13.56
N ILE A 117 1.28 7.77 12.49
CA ILE A 117 2.69 7.40 12.55
C ILE A 117 3.56 8.64 12.76
N ASP A 118 3.25 9.74 12.10
CA ASP A 118 3.92 11.03 12.19
C ASP A 118 3.70 11.65 13.57
N GLU A 119 2.49 11.59 14.12
CA GLU A 119 2.22 11.99 15.52
C GLU A 119 3.06 11.16 16.51
N MET A 120 3.12 9.84 16.31
CA MET A 120 3.93 8.96 17.17
C MET A 120 5.43 9.28 17.05
N ASN A 121 5.94 9.50 15.83
CA ASN A 121 7.33 9.87 15.59
C ASN A 121 7.65 11.22 16.25
N GLN A 122 6.77 12.20 16.11
CA GLN A 122 6.92 13.51 16.75
C GLN A 122 6.99 13.40 18.27
N ILE A 123 6.11 12.60 18.90
CA ILE A 123 6.17 12.37 20.35
C ILE A 123 7.51 11.74 20.76
N GLN A 124 8.00 10.76 19.99
CA GLN A 124 9.30 10.12 20.29
C GLN A 124 10.48 11.06 20.11
N ASP A 125 10.45 11.91 19.08
CA ASP A 125 11.49 12.90 18.84
C ASP A 125 11.51 13.95 19.97
N GLU A 126 10.34 14.43 20.42
CA GLU A 126 10.23 15.31 21.59
C GLU A 126 10.77 14.66 22.87
N ILE A 127 10.47 13.38 23.11
CA ILE A 127 11.04 12.65 24.28
C ILE A 127 12.56 12.53 24.18
N ARG A 128 13.08 12.31 22.97
CA ARG A 128 14.50 12.00 22.74
C ARG A 128 15.39 13.23 22.67
N TYR A 129 14.84 14.35 22.18
CA TYR A 129 15.59 15.57 21.86
C TYR A 129 15.04 16.85 22.49
N GLY A 130 13.82 16.84 23.06
CA GLY A 130 13.19 18.03 23.64
C GLY A 130 13.70 18.44 25.03
N GLY A 131 14.78 17.80 25.52
CA GLY A 131 15.38 18.05 26.83
C GLY A 131 16.75 18.74 26.83
N GLU A 132 17.26 19.16 25.66
CA GLU A 132 18.45 20.04 25.55
C GLU A 132 18.06 21.50 25.32
#